data_AF-A0A6G1T759-F1
#
_entry.id   AF-A0A6G1T759-F1
#
_cell.length_a   1.000
_cell.length_b   1.000
_cell.length_c   1.000
_cell.angle_alpha   90.00
_cell.angle_beta   90.00
_cell.angle_gamma   90.00
#
_symmetry.space_group_name_H-M   'P 1'
#
loop_
_entity.id
_entity.type
_entity.pdbx_description
1 polymer ?
#
loop_
_entity_poly.entity_id
_entity_poly.type
_entity_poly.pdbx_seq_one_letter_code
_entity_poly.pdbx_strand_id
1 'polypeptide(L)'
;LMKSMSGHKPFYMLGPLVTDVSPGRDHIVTAIGAATSASHGCDFLCYVTPAEHLALPNKEDVIEGVKTSKIAAHVGDMVKLGKRDQDLAMGRARRDLDWNKMFDLALDPELARKIRTERASADEDACTMCGDFCAVKIVNQNYNLAK
;
A
#
# COMPACT_ATOMS: atom_id res chain seq x y z
N LEU A 1 24.54 -8.98 3.60
CA LEU A 1 25.50 -9.21 4.70
C LEU A 1 24.86 -9.91 5.90
N MET A 2 23.88 -9.30 6.59
CA MET A 2 23.29 -9.84 7.84
C MET A 2 22.80 -11.28 7.73
N LYS A 3 22.02 -11.63 6.69
CA LYS A 3 21.56 -13.01 6.46
C LYS A 3 22.72 -14.00 6.31
N SER A 4 23.82 -13.61 5.68
CA SER A 4 24.99 -14.49 5.53
C SER A 4 25.71 -14.68 6.87
N MET A 5 25.90 -13.61 7.64
CA MET A 5 26.60 -13.66 8.93
C MET A 5 25.81 -14.45 9.98
N SER A 6 24.48 -14.47 9.88
CA SER A 6 23.63 -15.19 10.82
C SER A 6 23.40 -16.66 10.45
N GLY A 7 23.93 -17.16 9.32
CA GLY A 7 23.58 -18.49 8.82
C GLY A 7 22.11 -18.56 8.36
N HIS A 8 21.66 -17.52 7.66
CA HIS A 8 20.33 -17.38 7.06
C HIS A 8 19.14 -17.41 8.05
N LYS A 9 19.37 -17.07 9.32
CA LYS A 9 18.28 -16.96 10.31
C LYS A 9 17.27 -15.86 9.95
N PRO A 10 16.02 -15.93 10.46
CA PRO A 10 15.05 -14.85 10.29
C PRO A 10 15.61 -13.52 10.78
N PHE A 11 15.41 -12.47 9.99
CA PHE A 11 15.94 -11.15 10.27
C PHE A 11 14.81 -10.16 10.55
N TYR A 12 14.86 -9.60 11.75
CA TYR A 12 13.94 -8.59 12.25
C TYR A 12 14.50 -7.19 11.99
N MET A 13 13.66 -6.28 11.50
CA MET A 13 14.06 -4.91 11.22
C MET A 13 13.03 -3.89 11.73
N LEU A 14 13.51 -2.87 12.44
CA LEU A 14 12.75 -1.66 12.77
C LEU A 14 12.99 -0.62 11.66
N GLY A 15 12.02 -0.42 10.77
CA GLY A 15 12.20 0.39 9.57
C GLY A 15 13.10 -0.23 8.51
N PRO A 16 14.16 0.43 8.03
CA PRO A 16 14.78 1.62 8.62
C PRO A 16 14.05 2.92 8.29
N LEU A 17 14.22 3.92 9.14
CA LEU A 17 13.96 5.30 8.75
C LEU A 17 14.97 5.70 7.67
N VAL A 18 14.48 6.14 6.51
CA VAL A 18 15.33 6.55 5.39
C VAL A 18 15.68 8.04 5.41
N THR A 19 15.07 8.81 6.32
CA THR A 19 15.36 10.23 6.54
C THR A 19 14.89 10.66 7.93
N ASP A 20 15.61 11.57 8.58
CA ASP A 20 15.32 11.97 9.97
C ASP A 20 14.53 13.30 10.06
N VAL A 21 14.22 13.93 8.93
CA VAL A 21 13.63 15.29 8.88
C VAL A 21 12.11 15.30 8.74
N SER A 22 11.43 14.22 9.14
CA SER A 22 9.97 14.11 9.06
C SER A 22 9.29 13.53 10.32
N PRO A 23 9.63 14.02 11.54
CA PRO A 23 8.93 13.58 12.74
C PRO A 23 7.43 13.86 12.62
N GLY A 24 6.60 12.94 13.12
CA GLY A 24 5.15 12.93 12.87
C GLY A 24 4.74 12.16 11.59
N ARG A 25 5.71 11.80 10.75
CA ARG A 25 5.53 10.98 9.53
C ARG A 25 6.49 9.79 9.48
N ASP A 26 7.06 9.41 10.61
CA ASP A 26 8.05 8.34 10.67
C ASP A 26 7.51 6.98 10.23
N HIS A 27 6.21 6.70 10.40
CA HIS A 27 5.54 5.55 9.78
C HIS A 27 5.71 5.50 8.24
N ILE A 28 5.60 6.63 7.54
CA ILE A 28 5.79 6.74 6.08
C ILE A 28 7.26 6.57 5.72
N VAL A 29 8.13 7.31 6.41
CA VAL A 29 9.58 7.23 6.22
C VAL A 29 10.06 5.79 6.39
N THR A 30 9.62 5.15 7.46
CA THR A 30 9.90 3.75 7.80
C THR A 30 9.38 2.81 6.73
N ALA A 31 8.17 3.02 6.20
CA ALA A 31 7.60 2.14 5.18
C ALA A 31 8.47 2.05 3.92
N ILE A 32 9.12 3.14 3.52
CA ILE A 32 10.04 3.17 2.36
C ILE A 32 11.24 2.24 2.61
N GLY A 33 11.88 2.39 3.78
CA GLY A 33 12.99 1.53 4.17
C GLY A 33 12.55 0.08 4.36
N ALA A 34 11.44 -0.14 5.06
CA ALA A 34 10.90 -1.45 5.36
C ALA A 34 10.54 -2.26 4.10
N ALA A 35 9.95 -1.63 3.09
CA ALA A 35 9.66 -2.28 1.81
C ALA A 35 10.95 -2.72 1.10
N THR A 36 11.99 -1.87 1.14
CA THR A 36 13.32 -2.19 0.60
C THR A 36 13.98 -3.31 1.38
N SER A 37 13.93 -3.29 2.71
CA SER A 37 14.51 -4.34 3.55
C SER A 37 13.80 -5.68 3.34
N ALA A 38 12.47 -5.67 3.28
CA ALA A 38 11.67 -6.86 3.02
C ALA A 38 11.96 -7.45 1.63
N SER A 39 12.14 -6.62 0.59
CA SER A 39 12.52 -7.11 -0.75
C SER A 39 13.91 -7.77 -0.79
N HIS A 40 14.81 -7.38 0.12
CA HIS A 40 16.17 -7.94 0.23
C HIS A 40 16.30 -9.06 1.28
N GLY A 41 15.18 -9.60 1.77
CA GLY A 41 15.18 -10.80 2.62
C GLY A 41 15.09 -10.53 4.13
N CYS A 42 14.62 -9.35 4.54
CA CYS A 42 14.06 -9.20 5.89
C CYS A 42 12.77 -10.03 6.03
N ASP A 43 12.62 -10.69 7.17
CA ASP A 43 11.56 -11.65 7.43
C ASP A 43 10.47 -11.10 8.35
N PHE A 44 10.80 -10.10 9.18
CA PHE A 44 9.86 -9.50 10.12
C PHE A 44 10.11 -7.99 10.25
N LEU A 45 9.05 -7.19 10.10
CA LEU A 45 9.10 -5.75 10.18
C LEU A 45 8.48 -5.29 11.50
N CYS A 46 9.23 -4.52 12.30
CA CYS A 46 8.63 -3.70 13.33
C CYS A 46 7.97 -2.51 12.65
N TYR A 47 6.70 -2.30 12.98
CA TYR A 47 6.04 -1.06 12.60
C TYR A 47 6.61 0.14 13.35
N VAL A 48 6.39 1.31 12.77
CA VAL A 48 6.69 2.60 13.38
C VAL A 48 5.41 3.41 13.28
N THR A 49 5.10 4.15 14.36
CA THR A 49 3.86 4.93 14.44
C THR A 49 4.12 6.38 14.02
N PRO A 50 3.07 7.18 13.75
CA PRO A 50 3.22 8.63 13.59
C PRO A 50 3.84 9.33 14.81
N ALA A 51 3.65 8.78 16.01
CA ALA A 51 4.14 9.34 17.27
C ALA A 51 5.62 9.04 17.57
N GLU A 52 6.30 8.25 16.73
CA GLU A 52 7.73 7.95 16.90
C GLU A 52 8.54 9.24 17.06
N HIS A 53 9.50 9.21 17.99
CA HIS A 53 10.32 10.36 18.39
C HIS A 53 9.58 11.57 18.99
N LEU A 54 8.25 11.49 19.19
CA LEU A 54 7.44 12.60 19.68
C LEU A 54 6.71 12.28 20.98
N ALA A 55 6.07 11.12 21.09
CA ALA A 55 5.25 10.75 22.24
C ALA A 55 4.97 9.24 22.30
N LEU A 56 4.24 8.80 23.33
CA LEU A 56 3.61 7.49 23.34
C LEU A 56 2.45 7.46 22.32
N PRO A 57 2.32 6.39 21.51
CA PRO A 57 1.25 6.30 20.51
C PRO A 57 -0.11 6.08 21.16
N ASN A 58 -1.15 6.69 20.56
CA ASN A 58 -2.53 6.38 20.87
C ASN A 58 -3.06 5.21 20.01
N LYS A 59 -4.36 4.91 20.10
CA LYS A 59 -4.98 3.81 19.35
C LYS A 59 -4.89 4.05 17.84
N GLU A 60 -5.14 5.27 17.40
CA GLU A 60 -5.14 5.67 15.99
C GLU A 60 -3.73 5.57 15.39
N ASP A 61 -2.70 5.98 16.14
CA ASP A 61 -1.29 5.87 15.76
C ASP A 61 -0.88 4.40 15.54
N VAL A 62 -1.35 3.50 16.40
CA VAL A 62 -1.09 2.05 16.28
C VAL A 62 -1.76 1.50 15.03
N ILE A 63 -3.02 1.85 14.79
CA ILE A 63 -3.77 1.40 13.60
C ILE A 63 -3.05 1.86 12.32
N GLU A 64 -2.66 3.13 12.27
CA GLU A 64 -1.95 3.70 11.11
C GLU A 64 -0.62 2.98 10.89
N GLY A 65 0.22 2.87 11.91
CA GLY A 65 1.50 2.17 11.81
C GLY A 65 1.35 0.74 11.28
N VAL A 66 0.36 -0.02 11.77
CA VAL A 66 0.15 -1.42 11.35
C VAL A 66 -0.27 -1.48 9.88
N LYS A 67 -1.21 -0.63 9.47
CA LYS A 67 -1.67 -0.55 8.09
C LYS A 67 -0.53 -0.14 7.15
N THR A 68 0.26 0.86 7.53
CA THR A 68 1.42 1.31 6.77
C THR A 68 2.48 0.21 6.62
N SER A 69 2.81 -0.52 7.69
CA SER A 69 3.76 -1.64 7.62
C SER A 69 3.24 -2.83 6.84
N LYS A 70 1.92 -3.09 6.84
CA LYS A 70 1.31 -4.12 6.00
C LYS A 70 1.50 -3.82 4.50
N ILE A 71 1.41 -2.55 4.11
CA ILE A 71 1.71 -2.12 2.73
C ILE A 71 3.20 -2.36 2.41
N ALA A 72 4.11 -1.97 3.31
CA ALA A 72 5.54 -2.19 3.11
C ALA A 72 5.89 -3.68 2.98
N ALA A 73 5.30 -4.54 3.82
CA ALA A 73 5.46 -5.99 3.76
C ALA A 73 4.97 -6.55 2.41
N HIS A 74 3.78 -6.16 1.97
CA HIS A 74 3.22 -6.56 0.67
C HIS A 74 4.15 -6.19 -0.49
N VAL A 75 4.65 -4.94 -0.51
CA VAL A 75 5.60 -4.48 -1.53
C VAL A 75 6.90 -5.29 -1.51
N GLY A 76 7.45 -5.55 -0.32
CA GLY A 76 8.64 -6.38 -0.17
C GLY A 76 8.43 -7.80 -0.67
N ASP A 77 7.30 -8.42 -0.31
CA ASP A 77 6.95 -9.78 -0.71
C ASP A 77 6.69 -9.92 -2.22
N MET A 78 6.13 -8.89 -2.87
CA MET A 78 6.00 -8.88 -4.33
C MET A 78 7.34 -9.10 -5.03
N VAL A 79 8.40 -8.45 -4.53
CA VAL A 79 9.74 -8.54 -5.10
C VAL A 79 10.44 -9.82 -4.65
N LYS A 80 10.48 -10.07 -3.33
CA LYS A 80 11.18 -11.21 -2.72
C LYS A 80 10.61 -12.55 -3.18
N LEU A 81 9.29 -12.64 -3.35
CA LEU A 81 8.60 -13.90 -3.68
C LEU A 81 8.11 -13.93 -5.14
N GLY A 82 8.24 -12.85 -5.90
CA GLY A 82 7.71 -12.75 -7.27
C GLY A 82 6.18 -12.79 -7.36
N LYS A 83 5.46 -12.58 -6.25
CA LYS A 83 4.00 -12.68 -6.18
C LYS A 83 3.34 -11.36 -6.58
N ARG A 84 2.81 -11.26 -7.80
CA ARG A 84 2.19 -10.02 -8.32
C ARG A 84 0.71 -10.17 -8.66
N ASP A 85 0.12 -11.32 -8.40
CA ASP A 85 -1.23 -11.65 -8.87
C ASP A 85 -2.30 -10.73 -8.27
N GLN A 86 -2.18 -10.37 -6.99
CA GLN A 86 -3.11 -9.44 -6.34
C GLN A 86 -3.06 -8.04 -6.97
N ASP A 87 -1.86 -7.51 -7.23
CA ASP A 87 -1.67 -6.20 -7.88
C ASP A 87 -2.11 -6.20 -9.34
N LEU A 88 -1.86 -7.31 -10.06
CA LEU A 88 -2.35 -7.48 -11.43
C LEU A 88 -3.88 -7.54 -11.45
N ALA A 89 -4.50 -8.25 -10.51
CA ALA A 89 -5.96 -8.29 -10.37
C ALA A 89 -6.53 -6.90 -10.04
N MET A 90 -5.89 -6.16 -9.14
CA MET A 90 -6.25 -4.77 -8.82
C MET A 90 -6.09 -3.86 -10.05
N GLY A 91 -5.02 -4.03 -10.83
CA GLY A 91 -4.79 -3.29 -12.07
C GLY A 91 -5.88 -3.54 -13.10
N ARG A 92 -6.31 -4.80 -13.27
CA ARG A 92 -7.45 -5.16 -14.13
C ARG A 92 -8.76 -4.56 -13.61
N ALA A 93 -9.03 -4.64 -12.32
CA ALA A 93 -10.23 -4.02 -11.73
C ALA A 93 -10.26 -2.50 -11.93
N ARG A 94 -9.11 -1.82 -11.79
CA ARG A 94 -8.98 -0.37 -12.07
C ARG A 94 -9.21 -0.04 -13.54
N ARG A 95 -8.66 -0.84 -14.45
CA ARG A 95 -8.89 -0.71 -15.90
C ARG A 95 -10.38 -0.85 -16.23
N ASP A 96 -11.04 -1.83 -15.62
CA ASP A 96 -12.45 -2.14 -15.89
C ASP A 96 -13.43 -1.24 -15.11
N LEU A 97 -12.90 -0.32 -14.28
CA LEU A 97 -13.67 0.54 -13.38
C LEU A 97 -14.60 -0.25 -12.44
N ASP A 98 -14.20 -1.48 -12.11
CA ASP A 98 -14.94 -2.38 -11.22
C ASP A 98 -14.65 -2.03 -9.75
N TRP A 99 -15.48 -1.12 -9.21
CA TRP A 99 -15.36 -0.64 -7.84
C TRP A 99 -15.44 -1.75 -6.80
N ASN A 100 -16.40 -2.67 -6.96
CA ASN A 100 -16.60 -3.75 -6.00
C ASN A 100 -15.37 -4.66 -5.93
N LYS A 101 -14.83 -5.05 -7.08
CA LYS A 101 -13.61 -5.86 -7.13
C LYS A 101 -12.39 -5.11 -6.62
N MET A 102 -12.28 -3.80 -6.89
CA MET A 102 -11.21 -2.99 -6.28
C MET A 102 -11.29 -3.00 -4.76
N PHE A 103 -12.49 -2.90 -4.19
CA PHE A 103 -12.67 -2.97 -2.74
C PHE A 103 -12.30 -4.35 -2.21
N ASP A 104 -12.75 -5.42 -2.84
CA ASP A 104 -12.47 -6.80 -2.39
C ASP A 104 -10.97 -7.15 -2.42
N LEU A 105 -10.21 -6.53 -3.33
CA LEU A 105 -8.76 -6.74 -3.47
C LEU A 105 -7.91 -5.80 -2.60
N ALA A 106 -8.49 -4.75 -2.01
CA ALA A 106 -7.74 -3.74 -1.26
C ALA A 106 -7.20 -4.30 0.07
N LEU A 107 -6.03 -3.81 0.50
CA LEU A 107 -5.48 -4.15 1.82
C LEU A 107 -6.30 -3.55 2.97
N ASP A 108 -7.06 -2.48 2.69
CA ASP A 108 -8.01 -1.80 3.57
C ASP A 108 -9.31 -1.49 2.79
N PRO A 109 -10.23 -2.46 2.67
CA PRO A 109 -11.47 -2.32 1.92
C PRO A 109 -12.42 -1.27 2.52
N GLU A 110 -12.43 -1.12 3.84
CA GLU A 110 -13.31 -0.19 4.54
C GLU A 110 -12.95 1.26 4.22
N LEU A 111 -11.66 1.60 4.30
CA LEU A 111 -11.19 2.94 3.94
C LEU A 111 -11.45 3.24 2.46
N ALA A 112 -11.20 2.27 1.57
CA ALA A 112 -11.43 2.44 0.15
C ALA A 112 -12.91 2.71 -0.18
N ARG A 113 -13.83 1.94 0.41
CA ARG A 113 -15.28 2.15 0.26
C ARG A 113 -15.68 3.50 0.80
N LYS A 114 -15.26 3.83 2.03
CA LYS A 114 -15.56 5.10 2.70
C LYS A 114 -15.20 6.31 1.82
N ILE A 115 -13.97 6.35 1.29
CA ILE A 115 -13.51 7.47 0.44
C ILE A 115 -14.36 7.59 -0.83
N ARG A 116 -14.71 6.47 -1.47
CA ARG A 116 -15.54 6.49 -2.69
C ARG A 116 -16.96 6.96 -2.39
N THR A 117 -17.57 6.47 -1.30
CA THR A 117 -18.96 6.79 -0.94
C THR A 117 -19.12 8.22 -0.47
N GLU A 118 -18.17 8.75 0.31
CA GLU A 118 -18.22 10.15 0.81
C GLU A 118 -18.10 11.18 -0.31
N ARG A 119 -17.54 10.78 -1.45
CA ARG A 119 -17.16 11.68 -2.55
C ARG A 119 -17.70 11.18 -3.88
N ALA A 120 -18.82 10.46 -3.88
CA ALA A 120 -19.37 9.90 -5.11
C ALA A 120 -20.03 10.98 -5.98
N SER A 121 -19.71 10.99 -7.27
CA SER A 121 -20.45 11.74 -8.30
C SER A 121 -21.77 11.06 -8.62
N ALA A 122 -22.67 11.83 -9.27
CA ALA A 122 -23.84 11.28 -9.97
C ALA A 122 -23.46 10.38 -11.16
N ASP A 123 -22.28 10.58 -11.76
CA ASP A 123 -21.67 9.65 -12.69
C ASP A 123 -21.00 8.49 -11.92
N GLU A 124 -21.53 7.29 -12.07
CA GLU A 124 -21.05 6.07 -11.40
C GLU A 124 -19.83 5.45 -12.11
N ASP A 125 -19.66 5.76 -13.40
CA ASP A 125 -18.68 5.10 -14.27
C ASP A 125 -17.24 5.50 -13.92
N ALA A 126 -17.02 6.73 -13.45
CA ALA A 126 -15.71 7.26 -13.13
C ALA A 126 -15.60 7.79 -11.69
N CYS A 127 -14.37 8.05 -11.24
CA CYS A 127 -14.16 8.77 -9.99
C CYS A 127 -14.40 10.27 -10.18
N THR A 128 -14.64 10.96 -9.06
CA THR A 128 -14.87 12.41 -9.03
C THR A 128 -13.64 13.25 -9.37
N MET A 129 -12.45 12.66 -9.44
CA MET A 129 -11.22 13.42 -9.72
C MET A 129 -11.17 13.90 -11.18
N CYS A 130 -11.60 13.09 -12.15
CA CYS A 130 -11.56 13.43 -13.57
C CYS A 130 -12.95 13.47 -14.23
N GLY A 131 -13.96 12.78 -13.66
CA GLY A 131 -15.30 12.66 -14.26
C GLY A 131 -15.24 12.14 -15.70
N ASP A 132 -15.91 12.86 -16.61
CA ASP A 132 -15.97 12.52 -18.03
C ASP A 132 -14.61 12.54 -18.75
N PHE A 133 -13.62 13.26 -18.22
CA PHE A 133 -12.27 13.31 -18.78
C PHE A 133 -11.36 12.19 -18.24
N CYS A 134 -11.93 11.17 -17.58
CA CYS A 134 -11.17 10.02 -17.11
C CYS A 134 -10.53 9.28 -18.28
N ALA A 135 -9.20 9.20 -18.29
CA ALA A 135 -8.44 8.52 -19.32
C ALA A 135 -8.86 7.05 -19.49
N VAL A 136 -9.15 6.35 -18.40
CA VAL A 136 -9.60 4.94 -18.44
C VAL A 136 -10.99 4.81 -19.06
N LYS A 137 -11.93 5.70 -18.70
CA LYS A 137 -13.27 5.77 -19.30
C LYS A 137 -13.18 5.99 -20.81
N ILE A 138 -12.38 6.98 -21.22
CA ILE A 138 -12.15 7.30 -22.65
C ILE A 138 -11.54 6.10 -23.38
N VAL A 139 -10.53 5.45 -22.81
CA VAL A 139 -9.91 4.28 -23.43
C VAL A 139 -10.92 3.13 -23.57
N ASN A 140 -11.71 2.81 -22.55
CA ASN A 140 -12.71 1.74 -22.60
C ASN A 140 -13.84 2.02 -23.61
N GLN A 141 -14.20 3.28 -23.83
CA GLN A 141 -15.18 3.67 -24.84
C GLN A 141 -14.66 3.53 -26.27
N ASN A 142 -13.35 3.64 -26.49
CA ASN A 142 -12.74 3.64 -27.82
C ASN A 142 -12.01 2.33 -28.16
N TYR A 143 -11.61 1.55 -27.16
CA TYR A 143 -10.80 0.34 -27.32
C TYR A 143 -11.32 -0.79 -26.42
N ASN A 144 -11.43 -2.00 -26.99
CA ASN A 144 -11.78 -3.18 -26.22
C ASN A 144 -10.52 -3.85 -25.66
N LEU A 145 -10.20 -3.55 -24.40
CA LEU A 145 -9.07 -4.11 -23.66
C LEU A 145 -9.36 -5.46 -22.98
N ALA A 146 -10.53 -6.06 -23.21
CA ALA A 146 -10.90 -7.36 -22.64
C ALA A 146 -10.33 -8.56 -23.43
N LYS A 147 -9.56 -8.31 -24.49
CA LYS A 147 -8.71 -9.30 -25.17
C LYS A 147 -7.33 -9.37 -24.54
#